data_AF-A0A239GPU8-F1
#
_entry.id   AF-A0A239GPU8-F1
#
_cell.length_a   1.000
_cell.length_b   1.000
_cell.length_c   1.000
_cell.angle_alpha   90.00
_cell.angle_beta   90.00
_cell.angle_gamma   90.00
#
_symmetry.space_group_name_H-M   'P 1'
#
loop_
_entity.id
_entity.type
_entity.pdbx_description
1 polymer ?
#
loop_
_entity_poly.entity_id
_entity_poly.type
_entity_poly.pdbx_seq_one_letter_code
_entity_poly.pdbx_strand_id
1 'polypeptide(L)' 'MPAEGVTPSPYRTGEDEMVEETGHPAVDAVLSSLANAARLTPVEQIAEYEAAHQVLQETLAGIDR' A
#
# COMPACT_ATOMS: atom_id res chain seq x y z
N MET A 1 14.32 28.07 22.39
CA MET A 1 13.28 27.63 21.44
C MET A 1 13.31 26.10 21.44
N PRO A 2 12.33 25.37 21.99
CA PRO A 2 12.28 23.93 21.79
C PRO A 2 11.86 23.67 20.34
N ALA A 3 12.52 22.73 19.68
CA ALA A 3 12.10 22.27 18.35
C ALA A 3 10.72 21.63 18.48
N GLU A 4 9.75 22.13 17.72
CA GLU A 4 8.42 21.53 17.60
C GLU A 4 8.59 20.05 17.21
N GLY A 5 7.95 19.17 17.98
CA GLY A 5 7.96 17.74 17.71
C GLY A 5 7.35 17.50 16.34
N VAL A 6 8.18 17.10 15.38
CA VAL A 6 7.72 16.50 14.13
C VAL A 6 7.02 15.21 14.53
N THR A 7 5.70 15.24 14.64
CA THR A 7 4.91 14.00 14.68
C THR A 7 5.21 13.29 13.37
N PRO A 8 5.79 12.08 13.38
CA PRO A 8 6.04 11.35 12.15
C PRO A 8 4.70 11.17 11.44
N SER A 9 4.67 11.52 10.14
CA SER A 9 3.49 11.29 9.31
C SER A 9 3.12 9.80 9.38
N PRO A 10 1.83 9.45 9.55
CA PRO A 10 1.41 8.05 9.55
C PRO A 10 1.63 7.37 8.18
N TYR A 11 1.90 8.16 7.14
CA TYR A 11 2.24 7.71 5.81
C TYR A 11 3.75 7.82 5.58
N ARG A 12 4.38 6.75 5.07
CA ARG A 12 5.75 6.81 4.53
C ARG A 12 5.65 7.01 3.03
N THR A 13 6.43 7.96 2.53
CA THR A 13 6.55 8.25 1.10
C THR A 13 7.95 7.86 0.62
N GLY A 14 8.01 7.21 -0.54
CA GLY A 14 9.26 6.82 -1.22
C GLY A 14 9.91 7.98 -1.98
N GLU A 15 11.04 7.69 -2.62
CA GLU A 15 11.85 8.68 -3.36
C GLU A 15 11.09 9.35 -4.51
N ASP A 16 10.11 8.66 -5.09
CA ASP A 16 9.23 9.15 -6.18
C ASP A 16 7.96 9.86 -5.68
N GLU A 17 7.93 10.27 -4.41
CA GLU A 17 6.77 10.89 -3.75
C GLU A 17 5.50 10.00 -3.69
N MET A 18 5.62 8.71 -4.00
CA MET A 18 4.55 7.72 -3.85
C MET A 18 4.48 7.16 -2.43
N VAL A 19 3.28 6.87 -1.95
CA VAL A 19 3.07 6.26 -0.63
C VAL A 19 3.56 4.80 -0.64
N GLU A 20 4.52 4.49 0.22
CA GLU A 20 5.05 3.14 0.44
C GLU A 20 4.36 2.42 1.60
N GLU A 21 4.00 3.18 2.64
CA GLU A 21 3.28 2.66 3.79
C GLU A 21 2.19 3.64 4.20
N THR A 22 1.03 3.10 4.55
CA THR A 22 -0.17 3.79 4.97
C THR A 22 -0.45 3.63 6.45
N GLY A 23 0.28 2.72 7.11
CA GLY A 23 0.03 2.30 8.49
C GLY A 23 -1.13 1.32 8.62
N HIS A 24 -1.78 0.94 7.51
CA HIS A 24 -2.83 -0.08 7.49
C HIS A 24 -2.25 -1.42 6.99
N PRO A 25 -2.10 -2.46 7.84
CA PRO A 25 -1.36 -3.67 7.49
C PRO A 25 -1.81 -4.37 6.21
N ALA A 26 -3.12 -4.43 5.95
CA ALA A 26 -3.66 -5.03 4.72
C ALA A 26 -3.36 -4.19 3.47
N VAL A 27 -3.37 -2.86 3.58
CA VAL A 27 -3.08 -1.96 2.45
C VAL A 27 -1.58 -1.96 2.17
N ASP A 28 -0.75 -1.95 3.21
CA ASP A 28 0.71 -2.02 3.07
C ASP A 28 1.17 -3.34 2.43
N ALA A 29 0.52 -4.45 2.79
CA ALA A 29 0.76 -5.75 2.13
C ALA A 29 0.38 -5.72 0.65
N VAL A 30 -0.74 -5.08 0.29
CA VAL A 30 -1.16 -4.89 -1.11
C VAL A 30 -0.14 -4.04 -1.87
N LEU A 31 0.32 -2.92 -1.31
CA LEU A 31 1.33 -2.06 -1.96
C LEU A 31 2.63 -2.83 -2.23
N SER A 32 3.09 -3.63 -1.26
CA SER A 32 4.24 -4.51 -1.44
C SER A 32 4.01 -5.56 -2.54
N SER A 33 2.83 -6.18 -2.57
CA SER A 33 2.46 -7.12 -3.63
C SER A 33 2.49 -6.48 -5.02
N LEU A 34 1.91 -5.28 -5.17
CA LEU A 34 1.93 -4.53 -6.43
C LEU A 34 3.35 -4.20 -6.89
N ALA A 35 4.23 -3.79 -5.96
CA ALA A 35 5.64 -3.55 -6.28
C ALA A 35 6.36 -4.82 -6.76
N ASN A 36 5.99 -6.00 -6.23
CA ASN A 36 6.51 -7.28 -6.69
C ASN A 36 5.93 -7.66 -8.07
N ALA A 37 4.62 -7.50 -8.24
CA ALA A 37 3.90 -7.82 -9.47
C ALA A 37 4.41 -7.02 -10.67
N ALA A 38 4.74 -5.74 -10.47
CA ALA A 38 5.29 -4.87 -11.53
C ALA A 38 6.56 -5.43 -12.20
N ARG A 39 7.26 -6.37 -11.57
CA ARG A 39 8.47 -7.03 -12.09
C ARG A 39 8.19 -8.35 -12.82
N LEU A 40 6.95 -8.83 -12.83
CA LEU A 40 6.53 -10.07 -13.47
C LEU A 40 6.20 -9.90 -14.95
N THR A 41 5.97 -11.01 -15.66
CA THR A 41 5.48 -10.96 -17.04
C THR A 41 4.04 -10.42 -17.12
N PRO A 42 3.60 -9.82 -18.24
CA PRO A 42 2.26 -9.26 -18.35
C PRO A 42 1.12 -10.24 -18.03
N VAL A 43 1.31 -11.53 -18.30
CA VAL A 43 0.31 -12.57 -17.99
C VAL A 43 0.22 -12.81 -16.48
N GLU A 44 1.36 -12.85 -15.80
CA GLU A 44 1.42 -13.05 -14.34
C GLU A 44 0.98 -11.81 -13.57
N GLN A 45 1.26 -10.62 -14.12
CA GLN A 45 0.81 -9.34 -13.57
C GLN A 45 -0.70 -9.30 -13.35
N ILE A 46 -1.50 -9.83 -14.29
CA ILE A 46 -2.97 -9.81 -14.19
C ILE A 46 -3.43 -10.55 -12.93
N ALA A 47 -2.90 -11.75 -12.68
CA ALA A 47 -3.30 -12.56 -11.52
C ALA A 47 -2.98 -11.85 -10.19
N GLU A 48 -1.79 -11.23 -10.09
CA GLU A 48 -1.40 -10.48 -8.89
C GLU A 48 -2.22 -9.20 -8.70
N TYR A 49 -2.54 -8.48 -9.78
CA TYR A 49 -3.39 -7.30 -9.70
C TYR A 49 -4.82 -7.63 -9.30
N GLU A 50 -5.38 -8.74 -9.80
CA GLU A 50 -6.70 -9.22 -9.39
C GLU A 50 -6.72 -9.60 -7.90
N ALA A 51 -5.71 -10.32 -7.42
CA ALA A 51 -5.58 -10.69 -6.02
C ALA A 51 -5.45 -9.45 -5.12
N ALA A 52 -4.59 -8.50 -5.50
CA ALA A 52 -4.43 -7.22 -4.81
C ALA A 52 -5.75 -6.43 -4.74
N HIS A 53 -6.50 -6.39 -5.85
CA HIS A 53 -7.78 -5.72 -5.92
C HIS A 53 -8.82 -6.38 -4.99
N GLN A 54 -8.88 -7.72 -4.94
CA GLN A 54 -9.78 -8.43 -4.04
C GLN A 54 -9.50 -8.10 -2.57
N VAL A 55 -8.23 -8.15 -2.15
CA VAL A 55 -7.85 -7.83 -0.76
C VAL A 55 -8.23 -6.39 -0.40
N LEU A 56 -8.05 -5.45 -1.33
CA LEU A 56 -8.45 -4.06 -1.10
C LEU A 56 -9.97 -3.92 -0.97
N GLN A 57 -10.75 -4.60 -1.81
CA GLN A 57 -12.21 -4.61 -1.69
C GLN A 57 -12.68 -5.20 -0.35
N GLU A 58 -12.10 -6.32 0.09
CA GLU A 58 -12.41 -6.92 1.39
C GLU A 58 -12.06 -5.99 2.55
N THR A 59 -10.93 -5.31 2.46
CA THR A 59 -10.50 -4.32 3.46
C THR A 59 -11.48 -3.15 3.55
N LEU A 60 -11.88 -2.59 2.41
CA LEU A 60 -12.84 -1.48 2.36
C LEU A 60 -14.22 -1.90 2.89
N ALA A 61 -14.69 -3.09 2.51
CA ALA A 61 -15.95 -3.64 3.04
C ALA A 61 -15.89 -3.87 4.56
N GLY A 62 -14.71 -4.18 5.10
CA GLY A 62 -14.49 -4.30 6.54
C GLY A 62 -14.53 -2.97 7.29
N ILE A 63 -14.10 -1.88 6.66
CA ILE A 63 -14.12 -0.52 7.25
C ILE A 63 -15.54 0.07 7.27
N ASP A 64 -16.38 -0.28 6.30
CA ASP A 64 -17.76 0.22 6.20
C ASP A 64 -18.73 -0.36 7.25
N ARG A 65 -18.34 -1.45 7.92
CA ARG A 65 -19.13 -2.13 8.97
C ARG A 65 -18.92 -1.53 10.35
#